data_AF-A0A6A3B536-F1
#
_entry.id   AF-A0A6A3B536-F1
#
_cell.length_a   1.000
_cell.length_b   1.000
_cell.length_c   1.000
_cell.angle_alpha   90.00
_cell.angle_beta   90.00
_cell.angle_gamma   90.00
#
_symmetry.space_group_name_H-M   'P 1'
#
loop_
_entity.id
_entity.type
_entity.pdbx_description
1 polymer ?
#
loop_
_entity_poly.entity_id
_entity_poly.type
_entity_poly.pdbx_seq_one_letter_code
_entity_poly.pdbx_strand_id
1 'polypeptide(L)'
;MHVAEKGERPLIIFLHGFLDLWYSWHHQITTLVALGYRVLAPDLHGYGGTDAPVSISDYTCFQVVGDLIALLDSVAPPEEEDKVFVVGCDWGAIIAWYLFLSRPDRFKALFNMSVISSL
;
A
#
# COMPACT_ATOMS: atom_id res chain seq x y z
N MET A 1 -12.39 0.34 -2.49
CA MET A 1 -11.23 0.96 -1.80
C MET A 1 -11.02 2.36 -2.35
N HIS A 2 -10.88 3.35 -1.47
CA HIS A 2 -10.50 4.72 -1.82
C HIS A 2 -8.98 4.82 -1.95
N VAL A 3 -8.51 5.54 -2.97
CA VAL A 3 -7.09 5.65 -3.30
C VAL A 3 -6.76 7.05 -3.80
N ALA A 4 -5.71 7.66 -3.24
CA ALA A 4 -5.06 8.79 -3.86
C ALA A 4 -3.96 8.30 -4.80
N GLU A 5 -4.05 8.71 -6.06
CA GLU A 5 -3.14 8.27 -7.11
C GLU A 5 -2.62 9.45 -7.92
N LYS A 6 -1.31 9.43 -8.23
CA LYS A 6 -0.69 10.43 -9.12
C LYS A 6 0.62 9.92 -9.73
N GLY A 7 0.92 10.34 -10.96
CA GLY A 7 2.17 10.01 -11.68
C GLY A 7 1.96 8.90 -12.71
N GLU A 8 3.05 8.40 -13.31
CA GLU A 8 3.00 7.45 -14.43
C GLU A 8 3.69 6.11 -14.15
N ARG A 9 5.01 6.08 -13.95
CA ARG A 9 5.78 4.87 -13.59
C ARG A 9 7.23 5.22 -13.26
N PRO A 10 7.94 4.43 -12.41
CA PRO A 10 7.51 3.18 -11.79
C PRO A 10 6.61 3.40 -10.58
N LEU A 11 5.79 2.40 -10.23
CA LEU A 11 4.80 2.48 -9.14
C LEU A 11 5.40 2.25 -7.73
N ILE A 12 4.98 3.09 -6.78
CA ILE A 12 5.19 2.96 -5.34
C ILE A 12 3.83 2.94 -4.65
N ILE A 13 3.53 1.90 -3.87
CA ILE A 13 2.35 1.83 -3.00
C ILE A 13 2.72 2.21 -1.55
N PHE A 14 1.95 3.12 -0.95
CA PHE A 14 2.13 3.61 0.42
C PHE A 14 1.03 3.12 1.34
N LEU A 15 1.40 2.48 2.45
CA LEU A 15 0.49 1.91 3.44
C LEU A 15 0.61 2.68 4.76
N HIS A 16 -0.46 3.39 5.13
CA HIS A 16 -0.51 4.21 6.35
C HIS A 16 -0.65 3.35 7.63
N GLY A 17 -0.43 3.99 8.78
CA GLY A 17 -0.54 3.37 10.12
C GLY A 17 -1.94 3.41 10.73
N PHE A 18 -2.03 3.11 12.02
CA PHE A 18 -3.26 3.24 12.80
C PHE A 18 -3.59 4.71 13.12
N LEU A 19 -4.90 5.03 13.08
CA LEU A 19 -5.43 6.40 13.18
C LEU A 19 -4.82 7.38 12.17
N ASP A 20 -4.53 6.85 10.98
CA ASP A 20 -3.95 7.58 9.88
C ASP A 20 -4.77 7.39 8.60
N LEU A 21 -4.44 8.12 7.53
CA LEU A 21 -5.08 8.06 6.22
C LEU A 21 -4.01 8.11 5.11
N TRP A 22 -4.44 7.92 3.86
CA TRP A 22 -3.60 8.20 2.68
C TRP A 22 -2.91 9.57 2.76
N TYR A 23 -3.58 10.54 3.39
CA TYR A 23 -3.15 11.93 3.44
C TYR A 23 -1.84 12.15 4.20
N SER A 24 -1.44 11.26 5.11
CA SER A 24 -0.12 11.39 5.76
C SER A 24 1.05 11.27 4.79
N TRP A 25 0.81 10.74 3.60
CA TRP A 25 1.79 10.66 2.53
C TRP A 25 1.79 11.86 1.58
N HIS A 26 0.98 12.90 1.78
CA HIS A 26 0.83 14.00 0.81
C HIS A 26 2.16 14.68 0.44
N HIS A 27 3.10 14.81 1.39
CA HIS A 27 4.44 15.33 1.13
C HIS A 27 5.28 14.38 0.28
N GLN A 28 5.25 13.08 0.56
CA GLN A 28 5.97 12.05 -0.19
C GLN A 28 5.39 11.90 -1.59
N ILE A 29 4.07 11.89 -1.74
CA ILE A 29 3.36 11.85 -3.02
C ILE A 29 3.84 13.01 -3.90
N THR A 30 3.79 14.24 -3.39
CA THR A 30 4.19 15.43 -4.16
C THR A 30 5.64 15.34 -4.63
N THR A 31 6.53 14.90 -3.74
CA THR A 31 7.97 14.82 -4.01
C THR A 31 8.30 13.72 -5.02
N LEU A 32 7.75 12.52 -4.83
CA LEU A 32 8.06 11.36 -5.68
C LEU A 32 7.45 11.49 -7.07
N VAL A 33 6.26 12.08 -7.18
CA VAL A 33 5.67 12.42 -8.48
C VAL A 33 6.55 13.40 -9.25
N ALA A 34 7.12 14.41 -8.57
CA ALA A 34 8.04 15.35 -9.21
C ALA A 34 9.35 14.69 -9.68
N LEU A 35 9.70 13.54 -9.10
CA LEU A 35 10.82 12.69 -9.52
C LEU A 35 10.43 11.64 -10.58
N GLY A 36 9.18 11.65 -11.05
CA GLY A 36 8.68 10.80 -12.12
C GLY A 36 8.01 9.50 -11.67
N TYR A 37 7.92 9.22 -10.37
CA TYR A 37 7.26 8.02 -9.87
C TYR A 37 5.74 8.11 -9.97
N ARG A 38 5.09 6.95 -10.13
CA ARG A 38 3.66 6.79 -9.84
C ARG A 38 3.49 6.42 -8.39
N VAL A 39 2.59 7.11 -7.70
CA VAL A 39 2.33 6.89 -6.29
C VAL A 39 0.87 6.49 -6.11
N LEU A 40 0.67 5.39 -5.39
CA LEU A 40 -0.63 4.85 -5.01
C LEU A 40 -0.72 4.86 -3.48
N ALA A 41 -1.63 5.63 -2.91
CA ALA A 41 -1.84 5.72 -1.46
C ALA A 41 -3.31 5.39 -1.13
N PRO A 42 -3.64 4.11 -0.89
CA PRO A 42 -4.97 3.73 -0.43
C PRO A 42 -5.25 4.19 1.00
N ASP A 43 -6.53 4.46 1.29
CA ASP A 43 -7.01 4.26 2.66
C ASP A 43 -7.22 2.76 2.86
N LEU A 44 -6.55 2.20 3.87
CA LEU A 44 -6.67 0.78 4.19
C LEU A 44 -8.10 0.46 4.67
N HIS A 45 -8.47 -0.82 4.60
CA HIS A 45 -9.75 -1.32 5.10
C HIS A 45 -10.04 -0.77 6.51
N GLY A 46 -11.20 -0.10 6.66
CA GLY A 46 -11.63 0.52 7.91
C GLY A 46 -11.36 2.01 8.01
N TYR A 47 -10.73 2.61 7.00
CA TYR A 47 -10.26 3.99 7.05
C TYR A 47 -10.82 4.85 5.92
N GLY A 48 -10.98 6.14 6.23
CA GLY A 48 -11.25 7.19 5.24
C GLY A 48 -12.44 6.87 4.33
N GLY A 49 -12.18 6.86 3.02
CA GLY A 49 -13.18 6.54 2.00
C GLY A 49 -13.30 5.05 1.65
N THR A 50 -12.55 4.17 2.32
CA THR A 50 -12.63 2.72 2.13
C THR A 50 -13.66 2.12 3.08
N ASP A 51 -14.39 1.09 2.61
CA ASP A 51 -15.40 0.41 3.42
C ASP A 51 -14.86 -0.04 4.78
N ALA A 52 -15.73 -0.03 5.79
CA ALA A 52 -15.43 -0.45 7.16
C ALA A 52 -16.41 -1.54 7.63
N PRO A 53 -16.26 -2.79 7.16
CA PRO A 53 -16.97 -3.96 7.66
C PRO A 53 -17.11 -4.02 9.19
N VAL A 54 -18.24 -4.54 9.66
CA VAL A 54 -18.55 -4.56 11.11
C VAL A 54 -17.83 -5.72 11.82
N SER A 55 -17.54 -6.82 11.12
CA SER A 55 -16.95 -7.99 11.76
C SER A 55 -15.46 -7.78 12.00
N ILE A 56 -15.02 -8.06 13.23
CA ILE A 56 -13.60 -8.05 13.60
C ILE A 56 -12.81 -9.05 12.75
N SER A 57 -13.43 -10.15 12.34
CA SER A 57 -12.80 -11.17 11.48
C SER A 57 -12.39 -10.64 10.10
N ASP A 58 -12.95 -9.51 9.68
CA ASP A 58 -12.66 -8.94 8.37
C ASP A 58 -11.35 -8.15 8.37
N TYR A 59 -10.79 -7.80 9.54
CA TYR A 59 -9.58 -6.97 9.68
C TYR A 59 -8.29 -7.78 9.88
N THR A 60 -8.25 -9.03 9.38
CA THR A 60 -7.01 -9.81 9.41
C THR A 60 -5.99 -9.24 8.42
N CYS A 61 -4.69 -9.43 8.69
CA CYS A 61 -3.65 -9.02 7.75
C CYS A 61 -3.87 -9.60 6.34
N PHE A 62 -4.42 -10.82 6.24
CA PHE A 62 -4.71 -11.46 4.97
C PHE A 62 -5.82 -10.79 4.17
N GLN A 63 -6.85 -10.25 4.85
CA GLN A 63 -7.92 -9.51 4.16
C GLN A 63 -7.36 -8.21 3.58
N VAL A 64 -6.62 -7.45 4.38
CA VAL A 64 -5.98 -6.21 3.91
C VAL A 64 -4.99 -6.49 2.76
N VAL A 65 -4.20 -7.55 2.84
CA VAL A 65 -3.31 -7.97 1.75
C VAL A 65 -4.10 -8.37 0.50
N GLY A 66 -5.22 -9.08 0.67
CA GLY A 66 -6.13 -9.43 -0.43
C GLY A 66 -6.65 -8.20 -1.16
N ASP A 67 -7.09 -7.19 -0.42
CA ASP A 67 -7.54 -5.92 -0.99
C ASP A 67 -6.42 -5.21 -1.77
N LEU A 68 -5.20 -5.20 -1.24
CA LEU A 68 -4.05 -4.56 -1.87
C LEU A 68 -3.59 -5.29 -3.14
N ILE A 69 -3.63 -6.63 -3.14
CA ILE A 69 -3.36 -7.42 -4.35
C ILE A 69 -4.44 -7.16 -5.40
N ALA A 70 -5.72 -7.18 -5.02
CA ALA A 70 -6.82 -6.90 -5.93
C ALA A 70 -6.74 -5.47 -6.51
N LEU A 71 -6.36 -4.49 -5.67
CA LEU A 71 -6.08 -3.14 -6.13
C LEU A 71 -4.95 -3.13 -7.17
N LEU A 72 -3.80 -3.71 -6.86
CA LEU A 72 -2.65 -3.76 -7.79
C LEU A 72 -3.00 -4.50 -9.08
N ASP A 73 -3.75 -5.60 -9.02
CA ASP A 73 -4.21 -6.33 -10.22
C ASP A 73 -5.12 -5.47 -11.10
N SER A 74 -5.88 -4.55 -10.50
CA SER A 74 -6.79 -3.67 -11.25
C SER A 74 -6.11 -2.46 -11.89
N VAL A 75 -5.06 -1.90 -11.26
CA VAL A 75 -4.43 -0.63 -11.72
C VAL A 75 -2.99 -0.77 -12.21
N ALA A 76 -2.35 -1.90 -11.93
CA ALA A 76 -0.96 -2.21 -12.24
C ALA A 76 -0.79 -3.73 -12.42
N PRO A 77 -1.52 -4.33 -13.39
CA PRO A 77 -1.40 -5.74 -13.67
C PRO A 77 0.04 -6.08 -14.14
N PRO A 78 0.53 -7.31 -13.90
CA PRO A 78 1.93 -7.66 -14.18
C PRO A 78 2.36 -7.51 -15.65
N GLU A 79 1.43 -7.47 -16.60
CA GLU A 79 1.74 -7.24 -18.01
C GLU A 79 2.02 -5.76 -18.34
N GLU A 80 1.52 -4.83 -17.52
CA GLU A 80 1.56 -3.38 -17.77
C GLU A 80 2.48 -2.61 -16.80
N GLU A 81 2.73 -3.16 -15.61
CA GLU A 81 3.63 -2.57 -14.61
C GLU A 81 4.71 -3.57 -14.22
N ASP A 82 5.96 -3.08 -14.18
CA ASP A 82 7.07 -3.83 -13.60
C ASP A 82 6.84 -4.09 -12.09
N LYS A 83 7.73 -4.86 -11.47
CA LYS A 83 7.69 -5.04 -10.02
C LYS A 83 7.62 -3.69 -9.28
N VAL A 84 6.67 -3.56 -8.36
CA VAL A 84 6.34 -2.32 -7.66
C VAL A 84 7.15 -2.15 -6.37
N PHE A 85 7.27 -0.92 -5.90
CA PHE A 85 7.84 -0.64 -4.57
C PHE A 85 6.73 -0.56 -3.53
N VAL A 86 6.99 -1.02 -2.31
CA VAL A 86 6.05 -0.88 -1.19
C VAL A 86 6.69 -0.12 -0.03
N VAL A 87 5.95 0.84 0.51
CA VAL A 87 6.33 1.64 1.67
C VAL A 87 5.28 1.49 2.76
N GLY A 88 5.70 1.18 3.99
CA GLY A 88 4.79 1.05 5.14
C GLY A 88 5.26 1.81 6.37
N CYS A 89 4.32 2.30 7.17
CA CYS A 89 4.57 2.89 8.49
C CYS A 89 3.63 2.27 9.53
N ASP A 90 4.12 2.02 10.75
CA ASP A 90 3.29 1.52 11.87
C ASP A 90 2.53 0.22 11.48
N TRP A 91 1.20 0.16 11.58
CA TRP A 91 0.41 -0.99 11.12
C TRP A 91 0.57 -1.24 9.61
N GLY A 92 0.72 -0.19 8.81
CA GLY A 92 1.04 -0.29 7.39
C GLY A 92 2.38 -0.98 7.13
N ALA A 93 3.35 -0.88 8.04
CA ALA A 93 4.61 -1.62 7.93
C ALA A 93 4.44 -3.12 8.19
N ILE A 94 3.56 -3.50 9.12
CA ILE A 94 3.18 -4.91 9.33
C ILE A 94 2.51 -5.46 8.06
N ILE A 95 1.53 -4.75 7.50
CA ILE A 95 0.85 -5.15 6.26
C ILE A 95 1.84 -5.22 5.09
N ALA A 96 2.77 -4.28 4.97
CA ALA A 96 3.78 -4.27 3.92
C ALA A 96 4.66 -5.53 3.95
N TRP A 97 5.01 -6.04 5.14
CA TRP A 97 5.73 -7.31 5.28
C TRP A 97 4.90 -8.49 4.77
N TYR A 98 3.64 -8.62 5.20
CA TYR A 98 2.78 -9.69 4.72
C TYR A 98 2.57 -9.63 3.21
N LEU A 99 2.36 -8.44 2.66
CA LEU A 99 2.17 -8.22 1.23
C LEU A 99 3.41 -8.64 0.43
N PHE A 100 4.59 -8.16 0.85
CA PHE A 100 5.87 -8.46 0.20
C PHE A 100 6.20 -9.95 0.21
N LEU A 101 5.95 -10.63 1.34
CA LEU A 101 6.21 -12.06 1.51
C LEU A 101 5.18 -12.95 0.80
N SER A 102 3.94 -12.49 0.67
CA SER A 102 2.87 -13.23 0.00
C SER A 102 3.05 -13.23 -1.53
N ARG A 103 3.60 -12.16 -2.10
CA ARG A 103 3.77 -12.00 -3.55
C ARG A 103 5.15 -11.42 -3.92
N PRO A 104 6.27 -12.12 -3.60
CA PRO A 104 7.62 -11.64 -3.94
C PRO A 104 7.86 -11.51 -5.46
N ASP A 105 7.00 -12.13 -6.28
CA ASP A 105 6.93 -11.94 -7.72
C ASP A 105 6.51 -10.51 -8.12
N ARG A 106 5.75 -9.80 -7.27
CA ARG A 106 5.18 -8.48 -7.57
C ARG A 106 5.99 -7.30 -7.08
N PHE A 107 6.86 -7.49 -6.09
CA PHE A 107 7.53 -6.38 -5.42
C PHE A 107 9.04 -6.36 -5.70
N LYS A 108 9.55 -5.15 -5.99
CA LYS A 108 10.97 -4.89 -6.28
C LYS A 108 11.75 -4.60 -5.01
N ALA A 109 11.17 -3.85 -4.08
CA ALA A 109 11.75 -3.57 -2.77
C ALA A 109 10.66 -3.18 -1.77
N LEU A 110 10.99 -3.34 -0.49
CA LEU A 110 10.21 -2.94 0.66
C LEU A 110 10.98 -1.88 1.46
N PHE A 111 10.29 -0.82 1.87
CA PHE A 111 10.80 0.17 2.80
C PHE A 111 9.82 0.36 3.96
N ASN A 112 10.25 0.02 5.18
CA ASN A 112 9.41 0.12 6.36
C ASN A 112 9.96 1.13 7.36
N MET A 113 9.05 1.90 7.94
CA MET A 113 9.33 2.86 8.98
C MET A 113 8.65 2.46 10.29
N SER A 114 9.27 2.83 11.41
CA SER A 114 8.77 2.68 12.78
C SER A 114 8.69 1.24 13.32
N VAL A 115 8.26 0.27 12.53
CA VAL A 115 8.08 -1.13 12.96
C VAL A 115 9.02 -2.05 12.18
N ILE A 116 9.92 -2.70 12.91
CA ILE A 116 10.75 -3.78 12.36
C ILE A 116 9.96 -5.09 12.38
N SER A 117 10.23 -5.97 11.42
CA SER A 117 9.80 -7.36 11.54
C SER A 117 10.87 -8.17 12.29
N SER A 118 10.44 -9.02 13.21
CA SER A 118 11.30 -9.98 13.90
C SER A 118 11.31 -11.36 13.23
N LEU A 119 10.99 -11.43 11.93
CA LEU A 119 11.10 -12.65 11.14
C LEU A 119 12.50 -13.28 11.27
#